data_AF-A0A5D6VD12-F1
#
_entry.id   AF-A0A5D6VD12-F1
#
_cell.length_a   1.000
_cell.length_b   1.000
_cell.length_c   1.000
_cell.angle_alpha   90.00
_cell.angle_beta   90.00
_cell.angle_gamma   90.00
#
_symmetry.space_group_name_H-M   'P 1'
#
loop_
_entity.id
_entity.type
_entity.pdbx_description
1 polymer ?
#
loop_
_entity_poly.entity_id
_entity_poly.type
_entity_poly.pdbx_seq_one_letter_code
_entity_poly.pdbx_strand_id
1 'polypeptide(L)'
;MSRTTSTLPPKQPPTLTPKQVATQVLRLAQAVPHLAAAYTQALARWLGDPVLRLAGRPIITECYRSPERQNELYAQGRTKPGPVVTYKRGGESNHNQGPPTPALDVAFLLADGSVSWSGLLLSKFARLMKYADARVRWGGDWVRFKDRPHFEVPTTKKGGVGRG
;
A
#
# COMPACT_ATOMS: atom_id res chain seq x y z
N MET A 1 19.67 -8.54 -48.35
CA MET A 1 18.84 -7.62 -47.54
C MET A 1 18.83 -8.12 -46.10
N SER A 2 19.73 -7.63 -45.24
CA SER A 2 19.80 -8.05 -43.84
C SER A 2 18.77 -7.28 -43.02
N ARG A 3 17.74 -7.97 -42.53
CA ARG A 3 16.80 -7.43 -41.55
C ARG A 3 17.47 -7.41 -40.19
N THR A 4 17.88 -6.24 -39.72
CA THR A 4 18.23 -5.99 -38.33
C THR A 4 16.97 -6.08 -37.49
N THR A 5 16.75 -7.21 -36.83
CA THR A 5 15.79 -7.32 -35.73
C THR A 5 16.30 -6.48 -34.57
N SER A 6 15.74 -5.28 -34.40
CA SER A 6 15.92 -4.47 -33.20
C SER A 6 15.24 -5.19 -32.03
N THR A 7 15.99 -6.00 -31.29
CA THR A 7 15.54 -6.59 -30.04
C THR A 7 15.60 -5.53 -28.96
N LEU A 8 14.45 -5.08 -28.46
CA LEU A 8 14.38 -4.25 -27.26
C LEU A 8 15.13 -4.96 -26.11
N PRO A 9 15.86 -4.20 -25.27
CA PRO A 9 16.58 -4.79 -24.14
C PRO A 9 15.59 -5.54 -23.22
N PRO A 10 16.02 -6.63 -22.56
CA PRO A 10 15.16 -7.37 -21.66
C PRO A 10 14.65 -6.47 -20.54
N LYS A 11 13.34 -6.50 -20.28
CA LYS A 11 12.71 -5.71 -19.23
C LYS A 11 13.33 -6.08 -17.88
N GLN A 12 13.92 -5.11 -17.20
CA GLN A 12 14.54 -5.31 -15.89
C GLN A 12 13.51 -5.02 -14.77
N PRO A 13 13.61 -5.72 -13.62
CA PRO A 13 12.78 -5.40 -12.47
C PRO A 13 13.18 -4.03 -11.89
N PRO A 14 12.21 -3.24 -11.41
CA PRO A 14 12.51 -1.96 -10.77
C PRO A 14 13.29 -2.15 -9.48
N THR A 15 14.35 -1.36 -9.32
CA THR A 15 15.21 -1.37 -8.13
C THR A 15 15.03 -0.08 -7.34
N LEU A 16 15.06 -0.17 -6.02
CA LEU A 16 15.02 1.01 -5.16
C LEU A 16 16.41 1.63 -5.02
N THR A 17 16.46 2.97 -4.99
CA THR A 17 17.65 3.69 -4.52
C THR A 17 17.85 3.48 -3.01
N PRO A 18 19.05 3.72 -2.47
CA PRO A 18 19.29 3.62 -1.02
C PRO A 18 18.33 4.48 -0.19
N LYS A 19 18.00 5.70 -0.67
CA LYS A 19 17.03 6.59 -0.02
C LYS A 19 15.62 5.98 0.00
N GLN A 20 15.21 5.37 -1.12
CA GLN A 20 13.90 4.69 -1.19
C GLN A 20 13.88 3.47 -0.27
N VAL A 21 14.97 2.68 -0.20
CA VAL A 21 15.09 1.57 0.75
C VAL A 21 14.90 2.05 2.19
N ALA A 22 15.63 3.10 2.61
CA ALA A 22 15.49 3.68 3.94
C ALA A 22 14.05 4.17 4.21
N THR A 23 13.42 4.80 3.22
CA THR A 23 12.03 5.25 3.31
C THR A 23 11.07 4.08 3.52
N GLN A 24 11.26 2.97 2.81
CA GLN A 24 10.42 1.78 2.96
C GLN A 24 10.57 1.14 4.34
N VAL A 25 11.80 1.08 4.87
CA VAL A 25 12.06 0.58 6.24
C VAL A 25 11.32 1.42 7.27
N LEU A 26 11.46 2.75 7.19
CA LEU A 26 10.79 3.68 8.11
C LEU A 26 9.26 3.57 8.04
N ARG A 27 8.68 3.46 6.85
CA ARG A 27 7.23 3.30 6.68
C ARG A 27 6.73 1.97 7.22
N LEU A 28 7.44 0.88 6.93
CA LEU A 28 7.06 -0.45 7.42
C LEU A 28 7.13 -0.52 8.95
N ALA A 29 8.12 0.12 9.57
CA ALA A 29 8.26 0.19 11.03
C ALA A 29 7.10 0.92 11.74
N GLN A 30 6.32 1.71 11.00
CA GLN A 30 5.11 2.36 11.54
C GLN A 30 3.89 1.44 11.55
N ALA A 31 3.91 0.26 10.91
CA ALA A 31 2.78 -0.65 10.88
C ALA A 31 2.75 -1.56 12.12
N VAL A 32 1.56 -1.97 12.55
CA VAL A 32 1.40 -3.02 13.57
C VAL A 32 2.09 -4.33 13.14
N PRO A 33 2.68 -5.10 14.08
CA PRO A 33 3.57 -6.21 13.74
C PRO A 33 3.01 -7.22 12.74
N HIS A 34 1.72 -7.60 12.86
CA HIS A 34 1.13 -8.55 11.93
C HIS A 34 0.93 -7.98 10.52
N LEU A 35 0.61 -6.69 10.39
CA LEU A 35 0.49 -6.06 9.08
C LEU A 35 1.87 -5.90 8.42
N ALA A 36 2.88 -5.55 9.21
CA ALA A 36 4.27 -5.50 8.75
C ALA A 36 4.78 -6.89 8.31
N ALA A 37 4.46 -7.93 9.06
CA ALA A 37 4.79 -9.31 8.71
C ALA A 37 4.06 -9.77 7.44
N ALA A 38 2.77 -9.48 7.30
CA ALA A 38 2.00 -9.79 6.10
C ALA A 38 2.59 -9.10 4.85
N TYR A 39 2.94 -7.81 4.96
CA TYR A 39 3.60 -7.07 3.88
C TYR A 39 4.95 -7.69 3.51
N THR A 40 5.78 -8.03 4.49
CA THR A 40 7.09 -8.65 4.24
C THR A 40 6.97 -9.99 3.51
N GLN A 41 6.05 -10.85 3.95
CA GLN A 41 5.79 -12.13 3.31
C GLN A 41 5.23 -11.98 1.89
N ALA A 42 4.27 -11.06 1.71
CA ALA A 42 3.69 -10.78 0.40
C ALA A 42 4.73 -10.20 -0.57
N LEU A 43 5.59 -9.29 -0.09
CA LEU A 43 6.68 -8.72 -0.88
C LEU A 43 7.69 -9.80 -1.30
N ALA A 44 8.09 -10.69 -0.37
CA ALA A 44 8.99 -11.79 -0.70
C ALA A 44 8.42 -12.71 -1.78
N ARG A 45 7.13 -13.09 -1.68
CA ARG A 45 6.44 -13.88 -2.70
C ARG A 45 6.37 -13.15 -4.05
N TRP A 46 6.05 -11.86 -4.02
CA TRP A 46 5.99 -11.05 -5.24
C TRP A 46 7.35 -10.96 -5.94
N LEU A 47 8.42 -10.70 -5.19
CA LEU A 47 9.77 -10.55 -5.74
C LEU A 47 10.39 -11.88 -6.18
N GLY A 48 9.96 -13.00 -5.56
CA GLY A 48 10.36 -14.35 -5.95
C GLY A 48 9.68 -14.87 -7.22
N ASP A 49 8.53 -14.29 -7.62
CA ASP A 49 7.85 -14.67 -8.86
C ASP A 49 8.49 -13.96 -10.07
N PRO A 50 8.98 -14.72 -11.08
CA PRO A 50 9.74 -14.16 -12.20
C PRO A 50 8.91 -13.23 -13.10
N VAL A 51 7.59 -13.38 -13.12
CA VAL A 51 6.67 -12.56 -13.91
C VAL A 51 6.24 -11.33 -13.13
N LEU A 52 5.86 -11.50 -11.86
CA LEU A 52 5.36 -10.38 -11.04
C LEU A 52 6.44 -9.33 -10.78
N ARG A 53 7.68 -9.74 -10.51
CA ARG A 53 8.79 -8.80 -10.26
C ARG A 53 9.09 -7.88 -11.46
N LEU A 54 8.75 -8.29 -12.68
CA LEU A 54 8.91 -7.48 -13.90
C LEU A 54 7.73 -6.54 -14.15
N ALA A 55 6.58 -6.79 -13.51
CA ALA A 55 5.39 -5.95 -13.64
C ALA A 55 5.50 -4.67 -12.80
N GLY A 56 6.27 -4.70 -11.71
CA GLY A 56 6.50 -3.60 -10.79
C GLY A 56 6.98 -4.10 -9.43
N ARG A 57 7.46 -3.21 -8.57
CA ARG A 57 7.83 -3.51 -7.18
C ARG A 57 6.83 -2.87 -6.22
N PRO A 58 6.14 -3.64 -5.37
CA PRO A 58 5.31 -3.07 -4.31
C PRO A 58 6.15 -2.13 -3.42
N ILE A 59 5.61 -0.95 -3.16
CA ILE A 59 6.16 0.04 -2.24
C ILE A 59 5.05 0.57 -1.34
N ILE A 60 5.36 0.80 -0.07
CA ILE A 60 4.49 1.52 0.86
C ILE A 60 4.59 3.00 0.51
N THR A 61 3.47 3.63 0.19
CA THR A 61 3.37 5.08 -0.05
C THR A 61 3.08 5.85 1.22
N GLU A 62 2.27 5.29 2.12
CA GLU A 62 1.91 5.90 3.39
C GLU A 62 1.59 4.83 4.44
N CYS A 63 1.86 5.12 5.71
CA CYS A 63 1.57 4.22 6.82
C CYS A 63 0.87 5.05 7.90
N TYR A 64 1.55 5.43 8.99
CA TYR A 64 0.94 6.40 9.90
C TYR A 64 0.71 7.74 9.19
N ARG A 65 -0.49 8.29 9.35
CA ARG A 65 -0.89 9.61 8.86
C ARG A 65 -1.44 10.39 10.05
N SER A 66 -0.94 11.60 10.28
CA SER A 66 -1.47 12.42 11.38
C SER A 66 -2.91 12.88 11.09
N PRO A 67 -3.71 13.20 12.12
CA PRO A 67 -5.04 13.79 11.94
C PRO A 67 -5.02 15.07 11.09
N GLU A 68 -3.99 15.90 11.23
CA GLU A 68 -3.82 17.16 10.48
C GLU A 68 -3.65 16.86 8.99
N ARG A 69 -2.74 15.94 8.65
CA ARG A 69 -2.54 15.50 7.27
C ARG A 69 -3.79 14.85 6.69
N GLN A 70 -4.54 14.10 7.50
CA GLN A 70 -5.82 13.53 7.07
C GLN A 70 -6.87 14.63 6.80
N ASN A 71 -6.91 15.70 7.60
CA ASN A 71 -7.77 16.85 7.34
C ASN A 71 -7.38 17.60 6.06
N GLU A 72 -6.08 17.70 5.74
CA GLU A 72 -5.62 18.25 4.47
C GLU A 72 -6.11 17.43 3.28
N LEU A 73 -6.04 16.09 3.36
CA LEU A 73 -6.59 15.20 2.33
C LEU A 73 -8.12 15.28 2.24
N TYR A 74 -8.80 15.42 3.38
CA TYR A 74 -10.25 15.61 3.42
C TYR A 74 -10.68 16.93 2.75
N ALA A 75 -9.88 17.99 2.87
CA ALA A 75 -10.16 19.27 2.22
C ALA A 75 -10.08 19.22 0.68
N GLN A 76 -9.32 18.27 0.11
CA GLN A 76 -9.16 18.13 -1.33
C GLN A 76 -10.48 17.75 -2.02
N GLY A 77 -10.83 18.47 -3.09
CA GLY A 77 -12.11 18.33 -3.79
C GLY A 77 -13.32 18.87 -3.01
N ARG A 78 -13.08 19.57 -1.91
CA ARG A 78 -14.12 20.23 -1.09
C ARG A 78 -13.80 21.71 -0.92
N THR A 79 -12.80 22.02 -0.10
CA THR A 79 -12.34 23.40 0.19
C THR A 79 -10.99 23.71 -0.45
N LYS A 80 -10.31 22.70 -1.01
CA LYS A 80 -9.11 22.83 -1.84
C LYS A 80 -9.34 22.16 -3.21
N PRO A 81 -8.70 22.63 -4.29
CA PRO A 81 -8.79 21.99 -5.61
C PRO A 81 -8.31 20.54 -5.62
N GLY A 82 -8.76 19.76 -6.61
CA GLY A 82 -8.36 18.37 -6.84
C GLY A 82 -9.46 17.35 -6.60
N PRO A 83 -9.21 16.06 -6.85
CA PRO A 83 -10.19 15.00 -6.61
C PRO A 83 -10.41 14.74 -5.11
N VAL A 84 -11.61 14.25 -4.76
CA VAL A 84 -11.87 13.70 -3.42
C VAL A 84 -11.09 12.40 -3.26
N VAL A 85 -10.10 12.40 -2.38
CA VAL A 85 -9.24 11.23 -2.09
C VAL A 85 -9.62 10.50 -0.81
N THR A 86 -10.47 11.08 0.03
CA THR A 86 -10.96 10.46 1.26
C THR A 86 -12.30 11.03 1.70
N TYR A 87 -13.07 10.25 2.46
CA TYR A 87 -14.29 10.67 3.15
C TYR A 87 -14.11 10.74 4.67
N LYS A 88 -12.92 10.40 5.17
CA LYS A 88 -12.60 10.37 6.60
C LYS A 88 -11.91 11.66 7.01
N ARG A 89 -12.41 12.31 8.05
CA ARG A 89 -11.72 13.43 8.71
C ARG A 89 -10.56 12.93 9.56
N GLY A 90 -9.73 13.86 10.03
CA GLY A 90 -8.67 13.56 11.01
C GLY A 90 -9.25 12.86 12.23
N GLY A 91 -8.64 11.72 12.60
CA GLY A 91 -9.08 10.85 13.68
C GLY A 91 -10.06 9.75 13.26
N GLU A 92 -10.64 9.80 12.05
CA GLU A 92 -11.60 8.80 11.57
C GLU A 92 -10.97 7.73 10.66
N SER A 93 -9.72 7.94 10.24
CA SER A 93 -8.98 7.00 9.40
C SER A 93 -8.18 6.02 10.26
N ASN A 94 -8.10 4.76 9.83
CA ASN A 94 -7.25 3.77 10.48
C ASN A 94 -5.76 4.18 10.47
N HIS A 95 -5.33 4.96 9.48
CA HIS A 95 -3.99 5.55 9.46
C HIS A 95 -3.71 6.49 10.64
N ASN A 96 -4.74 7.06 11.27
CA ASN A 96 -4.61 8.02 12.38
C ASN A 96 -4.47 7.35 13.76
N GLN A 97 -4.58 6.03 13.89
CA GLN A 97 -4.58 5.33 15.19
C GLN A 97 -3.19 5.22 15.85
N GLY A 98 -2.28 6.17 15.57
CA GLY A 98 -0.92 6.24 16.11
C GLY A 98 0.04 5.20 15.52
N PRO A 99 1.36 5.42 15.55
CA PRO A 99 2.34 4.35 15.34
C PRO A 99 2.44 3.46 16.60
N PRO A 100 2.45 2.12 16.47
CA PRO A 100 2.21 1.37 15.25
C PRO A 100 0.74 1.45 14.81
N THR A 101 0.51 1.72 13.52
CA THR A 101 -0.81 1.94 12.93
C THR A 101 -1.34 0.66 12.27
N PRO A 102 -2.66 0.41 12.30
CA PRO A 102 -3.28 -0.76 11.68
C PRO A 102 -3.50 -0.61 10.16
N ALA A 103 -2.91 0.39 9.49
CA ALA A 103 -3.13 0.63 8.07
C ALA A 103 -1.85 1.03 7.32
N LEU A 104 -1.79 0.65 6.05
CA LEU A 104 -0.77 1.11 5.10
C LEU A 104 -1.35 1.21 3.69
N ASP A 105 -0.79 2.12 2.90
CA ASP A 105 -1.09 2.31 1.49
C ASP A 105 0.06 1.78 0.63
N VAL A 106 -0.28 1.06 -0.45
CA VAL A 106 0.69 0.48 -1.39
C VAL A 106 0.50 1.05 -2.78
N ALA A 107 1.61 1.22 -3.49
CA ALA A 107 1.68 1.42 -4.93
C ALA A 107 2.79 0.55 -5.53
N PHE A 108 3.02 0.67 -6.84
CA PHE A 108 4.08 -0.05 -7.54
C PHE A 108 5.08 0.91 -8.15
N LEU A 109 6.36 0.76 -7.81
CA LEU A 109 7.43 1.34 -8.60
C LEU A 109 7.55 0.55 -9.91
N LEU A 110 7.58 1.25 -11.04
CA LEU A 110 7.78 0.68 -12.37
C LEU A 110 9.24 0.81 -12.82
N ALA A 111 9.61 0.06 -13.85
CA ALA A 111 10.99 0.01 -14.36
C ALA A 111 11.52 1.35 -14.88
N ASP A 112 10.62 2.26 -15.29
CA ASP A 112 10.94 3.62 -15.72
C ASP A 112 11.06 4.62 -14.54
N GLY A 113 10.93 4.13 -13.29
CA GLY A 113 10.98 4.93 -12.07
C GLY A 113 9.65 5.59 -11.69
N SER A 114 8.60 5.46 -12.52
CA SER A 114 7.28 6.00 -12.21
C SER A 114 6.57 5.17 -11.14
N VAL A 115 5.60 5.80 -10.46
CA VAL A 115 4.73 5.12 -9.48
C VAL A 115 3.36 4.86 -10.09
N SER A 116 2.90 3.62 -9.97
CA SER A 116 1.61 3.16 -10.50
C SER A 116 0.68 2.69 -9.38
N TRP A 117 -0.57 3.14 -9.45
CA TRP A 117 -1.68 2.66 -8.63
C TRP A 117 -2.60 1.71 -9.42
N SER A 118 -2.02 0.91 -10.31
CA SER A 118 -2.75 -0.05 -11.14
C SER A 118 -3.62 -0.97 -10.28
N GLY A 119 -4.94 -0.93 -10.52
CA GLY A 119 -5.90 -1.77 -9.80
C GLY A 119 -5.67 -3.27 -10.00
N LEU A 120 -5.12 -3.67 -11.15
CA LEU A 120 -4.75 -5.06 -11.41
C LEU A 120 -3.58 -5.51 -10.54
N LEU A 121 -2.52 -4.70 -10.44
CA LEU A 121 -1.35 -5.03 -9.62
C LEU A 121 -1.71 -5.03 -8.14
N LEU A 122 -2.48 -4.04 -7.69
CA LEU A 122 -2.98 -3.97 -6.31
C LEU A 122 -3.87 -5.17 -5.97
N SER A 123 -4.75 -5.60 -6.87
CA SER A 123 -5.57 -6.80 -6.66
C SER A 123 -4.73 -8.08 -6.54
N LYS A 124 -3.71 -8.24 -7.39
CA LYS A 124 -2.79 -9.38 -7.30
C LYS A 124 -2.02 -9.38 -5.98
N PHE A 125 -1.47 -8.25 -5.58
CA PHE A 125 -0.72 -8.13 -4.32
C PHE A 125 -1.64 -8.29 -3.11
N ALA A 126 -2.89 -7.82 -3.18
CA ALA A 126 -3.87 -8.03 -2.12
C ALA A 126 -4.17 -9.49 -1.84
N ARG A 127 -4.13 -10.36 -2.86
CA ARG A 127 -4.25 -11.83 -2.65
C ARG A 127 -3.08 -12.37 -1.84
N LEU A 128 -1.85 -11.89 -2.11
CA LEU A 128 -0.66 -12.30 -1.35
C LEU A 128 -0.70 -11.79 0.10
N MET A 129 -1.13 -10.54 0.30
CA MET A 129 -1.33 -9.96 1.63
C MET A 129 -2.34 -10.76 2.47
N LYS A 130 -3.51 -11.07 1.89
CA LYS A 130 -4.57 -11.86 2.54
C LYS A 130 -4.16 -13.32 2.77
N TYR A 131 -3.32 -13.87 1.90
CA TYR A 131 -2.74 -15.19 2.09
C TYR A 131 -1.74 -15.22 3.26
N ALA A 132 -0.94 -14.14 3.41
CA ALA A 132 0.04 -14.04 4.50
C ALA A 132 -0.62 -13.84 5.87
N ASP A 133 -1.76 -13.15 5.93
CA ASP A 133 -2.57 -13.03 7.14
C ASP A 133 -4.06 -12.81 6.79
N ALA A 134 -4.90 -13.76 7.21
CA ALA A 134 -6.34 -13.73 6.93
C ALA A 134 -7.08 -12.55 7.58
N ARG A 135 -6.47 -11.85 8.54
CA ARG A 135 -7.02 -10.63 9.14
C ARG A 135 -6.89 -9.41 8.24
N VAL A 136 -6.01 -9.46 7.23
CA VAL A 136 -5.81 -8.32 6.34
C VAL A 136 -7.07 -8.07 5.52
N ARG A 137 -7.54 -6.83 5.57
CA ARG A 137 -8.61 -6.28 4.75
C ARG A 137 -7.99 -5.36 3.71
N TRP A 138 -8.57 -5.36 2.52
CA TRP A 138 -8.11 -4.54 1.41
C TRP A 138 -9.22 -3.58 0.99
N GLY A 139 -8.89 -2.29 0.81
CA GLY A 139 -9.88 -1.27 0.44
C GLY A 139 -10.49 -1.47 -0.95
N GLY A 140 -9.84 -2.26 -1.82
CA GLY A 140 -10.42 -2.69 -3.09
C GLY A 140 -11.62 -3.65 -2.97
N ASP A 141 -11.79 -4.30 -1.81
CA ASP A 141 -12.94 -5.18 -1.52
C ASP A 141 -14.14 -4.40 -0.95
N TRP A 142 -14.01 -3.10 -0.67
CA TRP A 142 -15.12 -2.31 -0.15
C TRP A 142 -16.27 -2.17 -1.16
N VAL A 143 -17.51 -2.23 -0.67
CA VAL A 143 -18.74 -2.16 -1.49
C VAL A 143 -18.87 -0.79 -2.16
N ARG A 144 -18.49 0.27 -1.47
CA ARG A 144 -18.52 1.65 -1.96
C ARG A 144 -17.15 2.28 -1.75
N PHE A 145 -16.79 3.22 -2.63
CA PHE A 145 -15.54 4.00 -2.56
C PHE A 145 -14.28 3.14 -2.39
N LYS A 146 -14.05 2.25 -3.36
CA LYS A 146 -12.91 1.33 -3.37
C LYS A 146 -11.58 2.08 -3.28
N ASP A 147 -10.92 1.95 -2.15
CA ASP A 147 -9.59 2.49 -1.89
C ASP A 147 -8.54 1.41 -2.16
N ARG A 148 -8.21 1.23 -3.43
CA ARG A 148 -7.33 0.12 -3.86
C ARG A 148 -5.92 0.16 -3.29
N PRO A 149 -5.31 1.32 -3.00
CA PRO A 149 -4.01 1.37 -2.30
C PRO A 149 -4.06 0.85 -0.86
N HIS A 150 -5.22 0.96 -0.19
CA HIS A 150 -5.37 0.79 1.25
C HIS A 150 -5.41 -0.67 1.71
N PHE A 151 -4.60 -0.98 2.72
CA PHE A 151 -4.62 -2.23 3.47
C PHE A 151 -4.75 -1.93 4.96
N GLU A 152 -5.55 -2.73 5.64
CA GLU A 152 -5.74 -2.61 7.07
C GLU A 152 -5.94 -3.96 7.75
N VAL A 153 -5.90 -3.93 9.06
CA VAL A 153 -6.15 -5.05 9.96
C VAL A 153 -7.07 -4.56 11.08
N PRO A 154 -8.01 -5.38 11.57
CA PRO A 154 -8.86 -4.98 12.69
C PRO A 154 -8.00 -4.56 13.88
N THR A 155 -8.33 -3.44 14.50
CA THR A 155 -7.74 -3.11 15.79
C THR A 155 -8.36 -3.99 16.85
N THR A 156 -7.53 -4.60 17.69
CA THR A 156 -8.01 -5.19 18.92
C THR A 156 -8.49 -4.04 19.80
N LYS A 157 -9.80 -3.75 19.79
CA LYS A 157 -10.38 -3.06 20.94
C LYS A 157 -10.09 -3.98 22.13
N LYS A 158 -9.27 -3.53 23.08
CA LYS A 158 -9.27 -4.12 24.44
C LYS A 158 -10.75 -4.27 24.80
N GLY A 159 -11.17 -5.52 25.06
CA GLY A 159 -12.56 -5.84 25.34
C GLY A 159 -13.11 -4.83 26.35
N GLY A 160 -14.27 -4.25 26.02
CA GLY A 160 -15.02 -3.50 27.00
C GLY A 160 -15.21 -4.39 28.22
N VAL A 161 -14.81 -3.91 29.39
CA VAL A 161 -15.21 -4.51 30.66
C VAL A 161 -16.73 -4.62 30.59
N GLY A 162 -17.22 -5.85 30.48
CA GLY A 162 -18.63 -6.14 30.61
C GLY A 162 -19.05 -5.62 31.98
N ARG A 163 -19.93 -4.62 31.99
CA ARG A 163 -20.69 -4.30 33.20
C ARG A 163 -21.70 -5.43 33.34
N GLY A 164 -21.42 -6.33 34.29
CA GLY A 164 -22.48 -7.10 34.95
C GLY A 164 -23.33 -6.20 35.82
#